data_AF-A0A3N5QRH1-F1
#
_entry.id   AF-A0A3N5QRH1-F1
#
_cell.length_a   1.000
_cell.length_b   1.000
_cell.length_c   1.000
_cell.angle_alpha   90.00
_cell.angle_beta   90.00
_cell.angle_gamma   90.00
#
_symmetry.space_group_name_H-M   'P 1'
#
loop_
_entity.id
_entity.type
_entity.pdbx_description
1 polymer ?
#
loop_
_entity_poly.entity_id
_entity_poly.type
_entity_poly.pdbx_seq_one_letter_code
_entity_poly.pdbx_strand_id
1 'polypeptide(L)'
;MGTSRKITETQLEKAKSALTVRVEALKAKGVEGKKFKRDPKWRELDSKVRQINARLAKVGEIEVQNEELLRHKEERQAQLAAKKAEKKAGVKKDKVKDDKKPKAKAKTDGKAKPDAKGGGAKKDKTPKK
;
A
#
# COMPACT_ATOMS: atom_id res chain seq x y z
N MET A 1 -10.98 -6.39 7.63
CA MET A 1 -10.68 -6.55 9.08
C MET A 1 -9.30 -7.19 9.22
N GLY A 2 -8.25 -6.39 9.38
CA GLY A 2 -6.91 -6.92 9.66
C GLY A 2 -6.88 -7.49 11.07
N THR A 3 -6.52 -8.77 11.23
CA THR A 3 -6.25 -9.34 12.55
C THR A 3 -5.02 -8.66 13.14
N SER A 4 -5.14 -8.13 14.37
CA SER A 4 -4.02 -7.50 15.09
C SER A 4 -2.79 -8.41 15.10
N ARG A 5 -1.60 -7.81 14.96
CA ARG A 5 -0.30 -8.51 15.00
C ARG A 5 -0.19 -9.47 16.19
N LYS A 6 -0.54 -8.98 17.39
CA LYS A 6 -0.54 -9.76 18.65
C LYS A 6 -1.40 -11.02 18.55
N ILE A 7 -2.60 -10.92 17.97
CA ILE A 7 -3.50 -12.07 17.80
C ILE A 7 -2.86 -13.12 16.88
N THR A 8 -2.22 -12.66 15.81
CA THR A 8 -1.57 -13.54 14.83
C THR A 8 -0.33 -14.22 15.43
N GLU A 9 0.42 -13.52 16.29
CA GLU A 9 1.53 -14.06 17.07
C GLU A 9 1.06 -15.14 18.07
N THR A 10 -0.01 -14.87 18.83
CA THR A 10 -0.59 -15.88 19.74
C THR A 10 -1.09 -17.12 18.97
N GLN A 11 -1.66 -16.94 17.77
CA GLN A 11 -2.05 -18.06 16.92
C GLN A 11 -0.83 -18.87 16.45
N LEU A 12 0.29 -18.21 16.16
CA LEU A 12 1.53 -18.87 15.78
C LEU A 12 2.07 -19.73 16.93
N GLU A 13 2.10 -19.18 18.15
CA GLU A 13 2.56 -19.91 19.34
C GLU A 13 1.72 -21.15 19.58
N LYS A 14 0.39 -21.02 19.52
CA LYS A 14 -0.53 -22.17 19.65
C LYS A 14 -0.34 -23.21 18.56
N ALA A 15 -0.08 -22.80 17.32
CA ALA A 15 0.17 -23.72 16.22
C ALA A 15 1.52 -24.45 16.37
N LYS A 16 2.55 -23.73 16.83
CA LYS A 16 3.87 -24.31 17.14
C LYS A 16 3.79 -25.31 18.29
N SER A 17 3.11 -24.97 19.39
CA SER A 17 2.95 -25.89 20.52
C SER A 17 2.16 -27.15 20.14
N ALA A 18 1.11 -27.01 19.33
CA ALA A 18 0.40 -28.18 18.80
C ALA A 18 1.30 -29.06 17.92
N LEU A 19 2.17 -28.45 17.10
CA LEU A 19 3.12 -29.18 16.26
C LEU A 19 4.17 -29.90 17.10
N THR A 20 4.70 -29.29 18.16
CA THR A 20 5.69 -29.93 19.05
C THR A 20 5.08 -31.12 19.78
N VAL A 21 3.87 -30.98 20.33
CA VAL A 21 3.13 -32.08 20.97
C VAL A 21 2.92 -33.23 19.99
N ARG A 22 2.58 -32.94 18.72
CA ARG A 22 2.42 -33.99 17.70
C ARG A 22 3.75 -34.67 17.37
N VAL A 23 4.83 -33.90 17.27
CA VAL A 23 6.18 -34.44 17.04
C VAL A 23 6.61 -35.36 18.19
N GLU A 24 6.38 -34.97 19.43
CA GLU A 24 6.67 -35.79 20.60
C GLU A 24 5.85 -37.08 20.59
N ALA A 25 4.55 -37.00 20.30
CA ALA A 25 3.69 -38.18 20.16
C ALA A 25 4.15 -39.12 19.02
N LEU A 26 4.70 -38.59 17.93
CA LEU A 26 5.26 -39.39 16.84
C LEU A 26 6.60 -40.03 17.23
N LYS A 27 7.47 -39.30 17.93
CA LYS A 27 8.72 -39.84 18.48
C LYS A 27 8.47 -40.97 19.47
N ALA A 28 7.49 -40.80 20.37
CA ALA A 28 7.07 -41.82 21.32
C ALA A 28 6.57 -43.11 20.63
N LYS A 29 6.06 -43.00 19.40
CA LYS A 29 5.67 -44.14 18.56
C LYS A 29 6.82 -44.72 17.72
N GLY A 30 8.06 -44.28 17.96
CA GLY A 30 9.23 -44.72 17.20
C GLY A 30 9.29 -44.17 15.77
N VAL A 31 8.49 -43.15 15.43
CA VAL A 31 8.54 -42.54 14.11
C VAL A 31 9.76 -41.63 14.02
N GLU A 32 10.62 -41.88 13.03
CA GLU A 32 11.78 -41.03 12.75
C GLU A 32 11.37 -39.68 12.14
N GLY A 33 12.17 -38.64 12.36
CA GLY A 33 11.88 -37.28 11.88
C GLY A 33 11.63 -37.16 10.37
N LYS A 34 12.33 -37.97 9.55
CA LYS A 34 12.12 -38.02 8.10
C LYS A 34 10.71 -38.49 7.72
N LYS A 35 10.09 -39.31 8.57
CA LYS A 35 8.76 -39.91 8.33
C LYS A 35 7.62 -39.04 8.87
N PHE A 36 7.87 -37.98 9.64
CA PHE A 36 6.81 -37.07 10.11
C PHE A 36 6.00 -36.45 8.97
N LYS A 37 6.66 -36.18 7.82
CA LYS A 37 6.00 -35.68 6.61
C LYS A 37 4.93 -36.63 6.05
N ARG A 38 4.93 -37.91 6.44
CA ARG A 38 3.91 -38.88 6.05
C ARG A 38 2.67 -38.84 6.96
N ASP A 39 2.77 -38.25 8.16
CA ASP A 39 1.64 -38.07 9.06
C ASP A 39 0.75 -36.91 8.57
N PRO A 40 -0.53 -37.14 8.24
CA PRO A 40 -1.42 -36.09 7.74
C PRO A 40 -1.59 -34.94 8.73
N LYS A 41 -1.68 -35.27 10.03
CA LYS A 41 -1.90 -34.28 11.08
C LYS A 41 -0.67 -33.40 11.31
N TRP A 42 0.52 -33.97 11.24
CA TRP A 42 1.77 -33.20 11.24
C TRP A 42 1.83 -32.23 10.05
N ARG A 43 1.48 -32.68 8.84
CA ARG A 43 1.46 -31.82 7.63
C ARG A 43 0.47 -30.66 7.76
N GLU A 44 -0.71 -30.91 8.32
CA GLU A 44 -1.72 -29.89 8.55
C GLU A 44 -1.21 -28.82 9.53
N LEU A 45 -0.64 -29.24 10.65
CA LEU A 45 -0.07 -28.34 11.65
C LEU A 45 1.12 -27.54 11.10
N ASP A 46 2.02 -28.18 10.35
CA ASP A 46 3.14 -27.52 9.68
C ASP A 46 2.64 -26.47 8.66
N SER A 47 1.66 -26.83 7.84
CA SER A 47 1.02 -25.91 6.90
C SER A 47 0.38 -24.71 7.61
N LYS A 48 -0.31 -24.95 8.73
CA LYS A 48 -0.91 -23.90 9.55
C LYS A 48 0.15 -22.92 10.09
N VAL A 49 1.27 -23.45 10.61
CA VAL A 49 2.40 -22.61 11.06
C VAL A 49 2.92 -21.73 9.91
N ARG A 50 3.12 -22.31 8.72
CA ARG A 50 3.59 -21.57 7.54
C ARG A 50 2.61 -20.48 7.10
N GLN A 51 1.31 -20.78 7.08
CA GLN A 51 0.27 -19.80 6.72
C GLN A 51 0.22 -18.63 7.70
N ILE A 52 0.33 -18.90 8.99
CA ILE A 52 0.35 -17.84 10.02
C ILE A 52 1.60 -16.98 9.90
N ASN A 53 2.77 -17.58 9.66
CA ASN A 53 4.00 -16.83 9.38
C ASN A 53 3.88 -15.93 8.14
N ALA A 54 3.31 -16.45 7.05
CA ALA A 54 3.06 -15.65 5.86
C ALA A 54 2.09 -14.48 6.14
N ARG A 55 1.11 -14.69 7.01
CA ARG A 55 0.22 -13.61 7.47
C ARG A 55 0.95 -12.55 8.28
N LEU A 56 1.87 -12.96 9.18
CA LEU A 56 2.70 -12.02 9.95
C LEU A 56 3.61 -11.19 9.05
N ALA A 57 4.23 -11.80 8.03
CA ALA A 57 5.02 -11.07 7.06
C ALA A 57 4.19 -9.97 6.36
N LYS A 58 2.98 -10.31 5.90
CA LYS A 58 2.05 -9.34 5.30
C LYS A 58 1.62 -8.23 6.26
N VAL A 59 1.43 -8.56 7.55
CA VAL A 59 1.13 -7.54 8.57
C VAL A 59 2.30 -6.57 8.69
N GLY A 60 3.54 -7.06 8.70
CA GLY A 60 4.74 -6.22 8.70
C GLY A 60 4.84 -5.33 7.45
N GLU A 61 4.57 -5.87 6.26
CA GLU A 61 4.53 -5.07 5.02
C GLU A 61 3.50 -3.94 5.08
N ILE A 62 2.30 -4.23 5.62
CA ILE A 62 1.24 -3.23 5.80
C ILE A 62 1.64 -2.17 6.84
N GLU A 63 2.32 -2.57 7.92
CA GLU A 63 2.85 -1.65 8.93
C GLU A 63 3.83 -0.65 8.29
N VAL A 64 4.78 -1.13 7.48
CA VAL A 64 5.73 -0.27 6.75
C VAL A 64 5.01 0.68 5.78
N GLN A 65 4.07 0.16 4.98
CA GLN A 65 3.29 0.99 4.06
C GLN A 65 2.49 2.08 4.78
N ASN A 66 1.93 1.77 5.95
CA ASN A 66 1.19 2.75 6.75
C ASN A 66 2.12 3.85 7.27
N GLU A 67 3.34 3.51 7.70
CA GLU A 67 4.34 4.50 8.12
C GLU A 67 4.74 5.42 6.96
N GLU A 68 4.98 4.88 5.77
CA GLU A 68 5.28 5.67 4.56
C GLU A 68 4.13 6.60 4.18
N LEU A 69 2.89 6.12 4.24
CA LEU A 69 1.70 6.93 3.98
C LEU A 69 1.51 8.04 5.01
N LEU A 70 1.87 7.81 6.27
CA LEU A 70 1.85 8.84 7.31
C LEU A 70 2.88 9.93 7.01
N ARG A 71 4.13 9.56 6.67
CA ARG A 71 5.17 10.52 6.27
C ARG A 71 4.73 11.37 5.08
N HIS A 72 4.18 10.75 4.03
CA HIS A 72 3.69 11.51 2.87
C HIS A 72 2.51 12.43 3.19
N LYS A 73 1.65 12.07 4.14
CA LYS A 73 0.57 12.96 4.60
C LYS A 73 1.14 14.18 5.32
N GLU A 74 2.12 13.98 6.19
CA GLU A 74 2.80 15.06 6.91
C GLU A 74 3.52 16.02 5.95
N GLU A 75 4.29 15.48 5.00
CA GLU A 75 4.95 16.27 3.95
C GLU A 75 3.96 17.08 3.12
N ARG A 76 2.84 16.47 2.71
CA ARG A 76 1.80 17.16 1.94
C ARG A 76 1.12 18.24 2.76
N GLN A 77 0.87 18.01 4.05
CA GLN A 77 0.33 19.04 4.93
C GLN A 77 1.29 20.21 5.09
N ALA A 78 2.59 19.94 5.25
CA ALA A 78 3.62 20.97 5.31
C ALA A 78 3.70 21.79 4.01
N GLN A 79 3.67 21.14 2.84
CA GLN A 79 3.65 21.84 1.55
C GLN A 79 2.39 22.68 1.34
N LEU A 80 1.22 22.19 1.77
CA LEU A 80 -0.02 22.95 1.70
C LEU A 80 0.00 24.16 2.65
N ALA A 81 0.60 24.01 3.84
CA ALA A 81 0.80 25.11 4.76
C ALA A 81 1.77 26.16 4.17
N ALA A 82 2.90 25.74 3.59
CA ALA A 82 3.85 26.61 2.92
C ALA A 82 3.21 27.36 1.74
N LYS A 83 2.51 26.66 0.83
CA LYS A 83 1.80 27.27 -0.30
C LYS A 83 0.69 28.25 0.15
N LYS A 84 0.00 27.96 1.26
CA LYS A 84 -0.98 28.90 1.83
C LYS A 84 -0.29 30.14 2.41
N ALA A 85 0.86 29.99 3.06
CA ALA A 85 1.64 31.11 3.57
C ALA A 85 2.18 32.00 2.45
N GLU A 86 2.73 31.42 1.38
CA GLU A 86 3.19 32.14 0.19
C GLU A 86 2.06 32.90 -0.51
N LYS A 87 0.88 32.29 -0.68
CA LYS A 87 -0.29 32.99 -1.23
C LYS A 87 -0.75 34.16 -0.36
N LYS A 88 -0.73 34.01 0.97
CA LYS A 88 -1.07 35.13 1.88
C LYS A 88 -0.01 36.25 1.87
N ALA A 89 1.26 35.92 1.64
CA ALA A 89 2.34 36.89 1.52
C ALA A 89 2.33 37.62 0.16
N GLY A 90 2.02 36.92 -0.93
CA GLY A 90 1.88 37.51 -2.27
C GLY A 90 0.73 38.52 -2.37
N VAL A 91 -0.45 38.19 -1.81
CA VAL A 91 -1.62 39.10 -1.79
C VAL A 91 -1.36 40.41 -1.04
N LYS A 92 -0.41 40.45 -0.10
CA LYS A 92 -0.02 41.69 0.60
C LYS A 92 0.94 42.57 -0.21
N LYS A 93 1.68 42.02 -1.18
CA LYS A 93 2.59 42.80 -2.03
C LYS A 93 1.87 43.47 -3.21
N ASP A 94 0.81 42.85 -3.73
CA ASP A 94 0.07 43.40 -4.88
C ASP A 94 -0.91 44.52 -4.50
N LYS A 95 -1.29 44.67 -3.23
CA LYS A 95 -2.25 45.71 -2.79
C LYS A 95 -1.65 47.11 -2.57
N VAL A 96 -0.37 47.33 -2.88
CA VAL A 96 0.33 48.62 -2.66
C VAL A 96 0.78 49.30 -3.98
N LYS A 97 0.56 48.69 -5.15
CA LYS A 97 0.96 49.31 -6.44
C LYS A 97 -0.09 49.13 -7.52
N ASP A 98 -1.24 49.77 -7.39
CA ASP A 98 -2.11 50.00 -8.56
C ASP A 98 -2.90 51.30 -8.38
N ASP A 99 -2.20 52.42 -8.54
CA ASP A 99 -2.81 53.73 -8.80
C ASP A 99 -2.06 54.41 -9.95
N LYS A 100 -2.22 53.88 -11.17
CA LYS A 100 -2.25 54.66 -12.43
C LYS A 100 -2.51 53.79 -13.66
N LYS A 101 -3.65 54.04 -14.31
CA LYS A 101 -3.95 53.70 -15.71
C LYS A 101 -4.13 55.02 -16.49
N PRO A 102 -3.65 55.15 -17.74
CA PRO A 102 -4.50 54.91 -18.93
C PRO A 102 -3.79 54.12 -20.05
N LYS A 103 -4.41 53.04 -20.56
CA LYS A 103 -5.02 52.92 -21.91
C LYS A 103 -4.09 53.18 -23.12
N ALA A 104 -3.81 52.11 -23.88
CA ALA A 104 -3.89 52.12 -25.35
C ALA A 104 -4.16 50.70 -25.87
N LYS A 105 -5.07 50.60 -26.83
CA LYS A 105 -5.50 49.37 -27.54
C LYS A 105 -4.58 49.14 -28.75
N ALA A 106 -4.28 47.89 -29.08
CA ALA A 106 -4.18 47.45 -30.47
C ALA A 106 -4.54 45.96 -30.57
N LYS A 107 -5.51 45.66 -31.45
CA LYS A 107 -5.98 44.33 -31.86
C LYS A 107 -5.03 43.74 -32.90
N THR A 108 -4.87 42.42 -32.90
CA THR A 108 -4.93 41.51 -34.08
C THR A 108 -4.81 40.08 -33.52
N ASP A 109 -5.90 39.32 -33.48
CA ASP A 109 -6.34 38.37 -34.51
C ASP A 109 -5.46 37.11 -34.60
N GLY A 110 -6.05 35.98 -34.17
CA GLY A 110 -5.40 34.66 -34.15
C GLY A 110 -6.28 33.57 -33.53
N LYS A 111 -7.54 33.49 -33.97
CA LYS A 111 -8.49 32.42 -33.64
C LYS A 111 -8.13 31.15 -34.44
N ALA A 112 -7.73 30.07 -33.77
CA ALA A 112 -7.88 28.70 -34.30
C ALA A 112 -7.78 27.62 -33.19
N LYS A 113 -8.94 27.22 -32.67
CA LYS A 113 -9.35 25.83 -32.39
C LYS A 113 -10.78 25.74 -32.94
N PRO A 114 -11.29 24.61 -33.47
CA PRO A 114 -11.15 23.22 -32.98
C PRO A 114 -10.81 22.24 -34.14
N ASP A 115 -10.54 20.95 -33.96
CA ASP A 115 -11.47 19.81 -33.75
C ASP A 115 -10.60 18.53 -33.63
N ALA A 116 -10.72 17.67 -32.62
CA ALA A 116 -11.72 16.60 -32.45
C ALA A 116 -11.61 15.42 -33.46
N LYS A 117 -10.93 14.34 -33.03
CA LYS A 117 -11.17 12.91 -33.33
C LYS A 117 -9.99 12.12 -32.75
N GLY A 118 -10.09 10.99 -32.07
CA GLY A 118 -11.16 10.07 -31.68
C GLY A 118 -10.42 8.94 -30.96
N GLY A 119 -10.89 8.51 -29.80
CA GLY A 119 -11.64 7.25 -29.77
C GLY A 119 -10.72 6.10 -29.39
N GLY A 120 -10.80 5.65 -28.13
CA GLY A 120 -10.07 4.48 -27.66
C GLY A 120 -10.60 3.19 -28.26
N ALA A 121 -9.80 2.13 -28.18
CA ALA A 121 -10.29 0.77 -28.06
C ALA A 121 -9.17 -0.14 -27.53
N LYS A 122 -9.33 -0.59 -26.28
CA LYS A 122 -8.83 -1.90 -25.83
C LYS A 122 -9.52 -2.98 -26.67
N LYS A 123 -8.76 -3.92 -27.24
CA LYS A 123 -9.09 -5.36 -27.39
C LYS A 123 -7.74 -6.10 -27.47
N ASP A 124 -7.33 -6.82 -26.42
CA ASP A 124 -7.61 -8.25 -26.23
C ASP A 124 -7.53 -9.08 -27.51
N LYS A 125 -6.48 -9.91 -27.62
CA LYS A 125 -6.51 -11.35 -27.97
C LYS A 125 -5.13 -11.86 -28.45
N THR A 126 -4.33 -12.40 -27.53
CA THR A 126 -3.81 -13.78 -27.71
C THR A 126 -4.94 -14.76 -27.32
N PRO A 127 -4.92 -16.07 -27.66
CA PRO A 127 -3.91 -16.87 -28.39
C PRO A 127 -4.52 -17.77 -29.49
N LYS A 128 -3.67 -18.41 -30.30
CA LYS A 128 -3.78 -19.76 -30.92
C LYS A 128 -2.76 -19.81 -32.07
N LYS A 129 -2.03 -20.90 -32.33
CA LYS A 129 -2.24 -22.32 -32.02
C LYS A 129 -0.89 -23.02 -32.00
#